data_AF-A0A3D5URE5-F1
#
_entry.id   AF-A0A3D5URE5-F1
#
_cell.length_a   1.000
_cell.length_b   1.000
_cell.length_c   1.000
_cell.angle_alpha   90.00
_cell.angle_beta   90.00
_cell.angle_gamma   90.00
#
_symmetry.space_group_name_H-M   'P 1'
#
loop_
_entity.id
_entity.type
_entity.pdbx_description
1 polymer ?
#
loop_
_entity_poly.entity_id
_entity_poly.type
_entity_poly.pdbx_seq_one_letter_code
_entity_poly.pdbx_strand_id
1 'polypeptide(L)'
;FRALFSGSPVKRIGRDRFVRNVLIAIGNSREMELAEEARALLDDLSPLVRAMAVWALGRLAPDEVRERAATSAQAEEDEAVRGEWRYWLR
;
A
#
# COMPACT_ATOMS: atom_id res chain seq x y z
N PHE A 1 -1.83 -17.48 1.55
CA PHE A 1 -2.45 -17.25 0.22
C PHE A 1 -2.61 -18.53 -0.62
N ARG A 2 -1.52 -19.23 -1.01
CA ARG A 2 -1.60 -20.37 -1.96
C ARG A 2 -2.44 -21.56 -1.45
N ALA A 3 -2.39 -21.86 -0.16
CA ALA A 3 -3.21 -22.89 0.47
C ALA A 3 -4.68 -22.45 0.55
N LEU A 4 -4.94 -21.29 1.14
CA LEU A 4 -6.29 -20.78 1.40
C LEU A 4 -7.14 -20.54 0.14
N PHE A 5 -6.53 -20.10 -0.95
CA PHE A 5 -7.25 -19.80 -2.21
C PHE A 5 -7.05 -20.87 -3.29
N SER A 6 -6.62 -22.08 -2.93
CA SER A 6 -6.43 -23.14 -3.93
C SER A 6 -7.73 -23.43 -4.70
N GLY A 7 -7.66 -23.49 -6.03
CA GLY A 7 -8.82 -23.70 -6.90
C GLY A 7 -9.72 -22.47 -7.10
N SER A 8 -9.49 -21.35 -6.40
CA SER A 8 -10.36 -20.17 -6.53
C SER A 8 -9.91 -19.22 -7.65
N PRO A 9 -10.84 -18.40 -8.20
CA PRO A 9 -10.50 -17.30 -9.09
C PRO A 9 -9.51 -16.29 -8.48
N VAL A 10 -9.51 -16.13 -7.15
CA VAL A 10 -8.59 -15.24 -6.41
C VAL A 10 -7.14 -15.71 -6.54
N LYS A 11 -6.88 -17.02 -6.55
CA LYS A 11 -5.52 -17.53 -6.76
C LYS A 11 -4.96 -17.19 -8.15
N ARG A 12 -5.83 -17.02 -9.17
CA ARG A 12 -5.39 -16.65 -10.52
C ARG A 12 -4.76 -15.26 -10.58
N ILE A 13 -5.26 -14.30 -9.80
CA ILE A 13 -4.66 -12.96 -9.76
C ILE A 13 -3.36 -12.93 -8.95
N GLY A 14 -3.15 -13.86 -8.02
CA GLY A 14 -1.96 -13.91 -7.18
C GLY A 14 -2.02 -12.99 -5.95
N ARG A 15 -1.07 -13.19 -5.03
CA ARG A 15 -1.05 -12.54 -3.70
C ARG A 15 -0.94 -11.02 -3.80
N ASP A 16 0.01 -10.52 -4.57
CA ASP A 16 0.30 -9.08 -4.62
C ASP A 16 -0.88 -8.28 -5.19
N ARG A 17 -1.50 -8.76 -6.27
CA ARG A 17 -2.71 -8.12 -6.82
C ARG A 17 -3.91 -8.22 -5.88
N PHE A 18 -4.02 -9.32 -5.12
CA PHE A 18 -5.06 -9.44 -4.10
C PHE A 18 -4.85 -8.43 -2.97
N VAL A 19 -3.65 -8.37 -2.39
CA VAL A 19 -3.31 -7.42 -1.32
C VAL A 19 -3.45 -5.98 -1.80
N ARG A 20 -3.01 -5.67 -3.02
CA ARG A 20 -3.24 -4.38 -3.65
C ARG A 20 -4.73 -4.01 -3.68
N ASN A 21 -5.61 -4.94 -4.05
CA ASN A 21 -7.05 -4.68 -4.07
C ASN A 21 -7.62 -4.47 -2.66
N VAL A 22 -7.09 -5.18 -1.66
CA VAL A 22 -7.45 -4.96 -0.24
C VAL A 22 -7.02 -3.56 0.21
N LEU A 23 -5.81 -3.12 -0.13
CA LEU A 23 -5.33 -1.77 0.17
C LEU A 23 -6.18 -0.68 -0.51
N ILE A 24 -6.63 -0.92 -1.75
CA ILE A 24 -7.62 -0.04 -2.41
C ILE A 24 -8.91 0.04 -1.58
N ALA A 25 -9.43 -1.10 -1.11
CA ALA A 25 -10.63 -1.13 -0.29
C ALA A 25 -10.42 -0.39 1.05
N ILE A 26 -9.29 -0.61 1.71
CA ILE A 26 -8.88 0.09 2.94
C ILE A 26 -8.90 1.62 2.72
N GLY A 27 -8.18 2.13 1.71
CA GLY A 27 -8.15 3.57 1.44
C GLY A 27 -9.51 4.14 1.04
N ASN A 28 -10.39 3.34 0.43
CA ASN A 28 -11.75 3.75 0.08
C ASN A 28 -12.72 3.77 1.28
N SER A 29 -12.50 2.94 2.30
CA SER A 29 -13.41 2.76 3.43
C SER A 29 -13.60 4.02 4.28
N ARG A 30 -12.57 4.88 4.36
CA ARG A 30 -12.47 6.00 5.32
C ARG A 30 -12.44 5.55 6.80
N GLU A 31 -12.21 4.28 7.06
CA GLU A 31 -12.06 3.74 8.41
C GLU A 31 -10.62 3.98 8.89
N MET A 32 -10.41 5.00 9.72
CA MET A 32 -9.08 5.40 10.18
C MET A 32 -8.33 4.29 10.92
N GLU A 33 -9.04 3.37 11.58
CA GLU A 33 -8.46 2.22 12.29
C GLU A 33 -7.71 1.27 11.35
N LEU A 34 -8.07 1.23 10.07
CA LEU A 34 -7.39 0.40 9.06
C LEU A 34 -6.05 1.01 8.57
N ALA A 35 -5.69 2.20 9.05
CA ALA A 35 -4.39 2.80 8.74
C ALA A 35 -3.23 1.93 9.23
N GLU A 36 -3.39 1.22 10.36
CA GLU A 36 -2.38 0.27 10.87
C GLU A 36 -2.06 -0.83 9.85
N GLU A 37 -3.09 -1.35 9.17
CA GLU A 37 -2.92 -2.43 8.18
C GLU A 37 -2.21 -1.95 6.91
N ALA A 38 -2.45 -0.70 6.51
CA ALA A 38 -1.68 -0.08 5.44
C ALA A 38 -0.22 0.16 5.87
N ARG A 39 0.00 0.62 7.11
CA ARG A 39 1.34 0.89 7.64
C ARG A 39 2.21 -0.36 7.69
N ALA A 40 1.65 -1.48 8.12
CA ALA A 40 2.35 -2.77 8.19
C ALA A 40 2.86 -3.29 6.84
N LEU A 41 2.32 -2.76 5.72
CA LEU A 41 2.66 -3.19 4.36
C LEU A 41 3.60 -2.22 3.63
N LEU A 42 4.10 -1.18 4.30
CA LEU A 42 5.05 -0.23 3.72
C LEU A 42 6.41 -0.85 3.40
N ASP A 43 6.80 -1.94 4.07
CA ASP A 43 8.07 -2.65 3.85
C ASP A 43 7.88 -3.98 3.10
N ASP A 44 6.73 -4.18 2.44
CA ASP A 44 6.45 -5.41 1.70
C ASP A 44 7.48 -5.64 0.58
N LEU A 45 7.86 -6.89 0.32
CA LEU A 45 8.80 -7.23 -0.76
C LEU A 45 8.28 -6.82 -2.15
N SER A 46 6.96 -6.78 -2.34
CA SER A 46 6.33 -6.40 -3.59
C SER A 46 6.20 -4.88 -3.70
N PRO A 47 6.84 -4.22 -4.69
CA PRO A 47 6.68 -2.77 -4.89
C PRO A 47 5.22 -2.39 -5.18
N LEU A 48 4.46 -3.27 -5.83
CA LEU A 48 3.03 -3.05 -6.06
C LEU A 48 2.24 -2.93 -4.75
N VAL A 49 2.60 -3.72 -3.74
CA VAL A 49 1.97 -3.67 -2.42
C VAL A 49 2.41 -2.42 -1.68
N ARG A 50 3.72 -2.11 -1.66
CA ARG A 50 4.24 -0.89 -1.02
C ARG A 50 3.62 0.38 -1.58
N ALA A 51 3.58 0.53 -2.90
CA ALA A 51 2.96 1.69 -3.55
C ALA A 51 1.51 1.90 -3.08
N MET A 52 0.75 0.81 -3.01
CA MET A 52 -0.66 0.87 -2.62
C MET A 52 -0.86 1.03 -1.12
N ALA A 53 0.12 0.64 -0.30
CA ALA A 53 0.16 0.94 1.12
C ALA A 53 0.37 2.43 1.36
N VAL A 54 1.28 3.09 0.62
CA VAL A 54 1.45 4.56 0.67
C VAL A 54 0.15 5.27 0.29
N TRP A 55 -0.47 4.87 -0.81
CA TRP A 55 -1.73 5.46 -1.26
C TRP A 55 -2.85 5.31 -0.23
N ALA A 56 -3.03 4.10 0.32
CA ALA A 56 -4.08 3.83 1.29
C ALA A 56 -3.85 4.59 2.59
N LEU A 57 -2.61 4.57 3.10
CA LEU A 57 -2.23 5.31 4.30
C LEU A 57 -2.41 6.81 4.12
N GLY A 58 -2.06 7.37 2.96
CA GLY A 58 -2.22 8.80 2.70
C GLY A 58 -3.69 9.24 2.70
N ARG A 59 -4.62 8.35 2.36
CA ARG A 59 -6.05 8.64 2.45
C ARG A 59 -6.62 8.59 3.86
N LEU A 60 -6.02 7.80 4.74
CA LEU A 60 -6.52 7.57 6.11
C LEU A 60 -5.75 8.40 7.16
N ALA A 61 -4.48 8.67 6.91
CA ALA A 61 -3.55 9.41 7.77
C ALA A 61 -2.64 10.32 6.91
N PRO A 62 -3.18 11.35 6.24
CA PRO A 62 -2.43 12.19 5.31
C PRO A 62 -1.25 12.91 5.95
N ASP A 63 -1.38 13.37 7.21
CA ASP A 63 -0.32 14.11 7.89
C ASP A 63 0.90 13.23 8.16
N GLU A 64 0.70 11.97 8.57
CA GLU A 64 1.79 10.99 8.73
C GLU A 64 2.53 10.75 7.41
N VAL A 65 1.79 10.59 6.32
CA VAL A 65 2.40 10.35 5.00
C VAL A 65 3.20 11.57 4.55
N ARG A 66 2.68 12.79 4.75
CA ARG A 66 3.41 14.02 4.43
C ARG A 66 4.70 14.17 5.23
N GLU A 67 4.65 13.88 6.53
CA GLU A 67 5.84 13.94 7.42
C GLU A 67 6.95 13.00 6.96
N ARG A 68 6.58 11.81 6.44
CA ARG A 68 7.54 10.77 6.04
C ARG A 68 7.93 10.83 4.57
N ALA A 69 7.14 11.48 3.72
CA ALA A 69 7.23 11.40 2.27
C ALA A 69 8.62 11.74 1.72
N ALA A 70 9.29 12.76 2.27
CA ALA A 70 10.60 13.20 1.78
C ALA A 70 11.68 12.12 2.01
N THR A 71 11.76 11.60 3.24
CA THR A 71 12.72 10.57 3.62
C THR A 71 12.41 9.24 2.92
N SER A 72 11.14 8.83 2.89
CA SER A 72 10.72 7.58 2.23
C SER A 72 10.95 7.61 0.72
N ALA A 73 10.69 8.73 0.04
CA ALA A 73 10.95 8.86 -1.40
C ALA A 73 12.45 8.81 -1.75
N GLN A 74 13.32 9.23 -0.83
CA GLN A 74 14.78 9.15 -1.01
C GLN A 74 15.30 7.72 -0.78
N ALA A 75 14.74 7.01 0.20
CA ALA A 75 15.18 5.67 0.59
C ALA A 75 14.63 4.55 -0.30
N GLU A 76 13.46 4.73 -0.90
CA GLU A 76 12.85 3.73 -1.79
C GLU A 76 13.65 3.56 -3.09
N GLU A 77 13.72 2.35 -3.63
CA GLU A 77 14.43 2.02 -4.88
C GLU A 77 13.50 1.98 -6.09
N ASP A 78 12.26 1.54 -5.89
CA ASP A 78 11.26 1.39 -6.94
C ASP A 78 10.59 2.72 -7.29
N GLU A 79 10.61 3.07 -8.58
CA GLU A 79 10.12 4.38 -9.03
C GLU A 79 8.60 4.54 -8.88
N ALA A 80 7.82 3.45 -8.98
CA ALA A 80 6.38 3.54 -8.79
C ALA A 80 6.06 3.88 -7.33
N VAL A 81 6.76 3.24 -6.39
CA VAL A 81 6.59 3.52 -4.95
C VAL A 81 7.10 4.93 -4.60
N ARG A 82 8.23 5.36 -5.16
CA ARG A 82 8.70 6.76 -5.02
C ARG A 82 7.67 7.76 -5.54
N GLY A 83 7.00 7.45 -6.65
CA GLY A 83 5.94 8.27 -7.22
C GLY A 83 4.81 8.53 -6.24
N GLU A 84 4.37 7.48 -5.53
CA GLU A 84 3.33 7.58 -4.50
C GLU A 84 3.79 8.45 -3.33
N TRP A 85 5.03 8.30 -2.84
CA TRP A 85 5.54 9.19 -1.79
C TRP A 85 5.64 10.66 -2.25
N ARG A 86 6.17 10.90 -3.46
CA ARG A 86 6.31 12.25 -4.02
C ARG A 86 4.97 12.94 -4.27
N TYR A 87 3.89 12.20 -4.49
CA TYR A 87 2.55 12.77 -4.60
C TYR A 87 2.17 13.60 -3.36
N TRP A 88 2.60 13.14 -2.18
CA TRP A 88 2.30 13.78 -0.89
C TRP A 88 3.26 14.90 -0.48
N LEU A 89 4.26 15.22 -1.31
CA LEU A 89 5.14 16.39 -1.12
C LEU A 89 4.59 17.67 -1.77
N ARG A 90 3.45 17.57 -2.46
CA ARG A 90 2.84 18.66 -3.22
C ARG A 90 1.85 19.47 -2.39
#